data_AF-A0A937V9Z8-F1
#
_entry.id   AF-A0A937V9Z8-F1
#
_cell.length_a   1.000
_cell.length_b   1.000
_cell.length_c   1.000
_cell.angle_alpha   90.00
_cell.angle_beta   90.00
_cell.angle_gamma   90.00
#
_symmetry.space_group_name_H-M   'P 1'
#
loop_
_entity.id
_entity.type
_entity.pdbx_description
1 polymer ?
#
loop_
_entity_poly.entity_id
_entity_poly.type
_entity_poly.pdbx_seq_one_letter_code
_entity_poly.pdbx_strand_id
1 'polypeptide(L)'
;MLFSDALYVGIDPTAGKRPMHWAALDGDLRLVAMDSGDAESALAFIGGVQAGVVAVDAPQSPNQGLMLRAEVRRRFNLRPGSRTWGQWKVCEYELRRRNIRLYNTPGKEKDAPAWMRQGFSLFKRLAAAGF
;
A
#
# COMPACT_ATOMS: atom_id res chain seq x y z
N MET A 1 -8.88 -10.06 -21.74
CA MET A 1 -8.92 -8.78 -22.47
C MET A 1 -7.53 -8.19 -22.41
N LEU A 2 -6.98 -7.73 -23.54
CA LEU A 2 -5.68 -7.07 -23.60
C LEU A 2 -5.94 -5.56 -23.68
N PHE A 3 -5.49 -4.81 -22.68
CA PHE A 3 -5.55 -3.35 -22.69
C PHE A 3 -4.20 -2.82 -23.22
N SER A 4 -4.24 -2.06 -24.31
CA SER A 4 -3.04 -1.54 -24.99
C SER A 4 -2.47 -0.28 -24.33
N ASP A 5 -3.28 0.44 -23.55
CA ASP A 5 -2.89 1.63 -22.81
C ASP A 5 -2.61 1.29 -21.34
N ALA A 6 -1.78 2.11 -20.69
CA ALA A 6 -1.46 1.93 -19.28
C ALA A 6 -2.73 2.02 -18.41
N LEU A 7 -2.94 1.03 -17.54
CA LEU A 7 -4.05 1.02 -16.58
C LEU A 7 -3.61 1.47 -15.19
N TYR A 8 -4.52 2.16 -14.50
CA TYR A 8 -4.35 2.57 -13.11
C TYR A 8 -5.32 1.75 -12.26
N VAL A 9 -4.79 0.79 -11.51
CA VAL A 9 -5.58 -0.16 -10.72
C VAL A 9 -5.53 0.22 -9.24
N GLY A 10 -6.68 0.39 -8.61
CA GLY A 10 -6.81 0.52 -7.16
C GLY A 10 -7.39 -0.76 -6.56
N ILE A 11 -6.78 -1.29 -5.50
CA ILE A 11 -7.26 -2.44 -4.74
C ILE A 11 -7.57 -2.01 -3.31
N ASP A 12 -8.78 -2.29 -2.85
CA ASP A 12 -9.16 -2.23 -1.45
C ASP A 12 -9.26 -3.67 -0.90
N PRO A 13 -8.34 -4.09 -0.02
CA PRO A 13 -8.40 -5.41 0.61
C PRO A 13 -9.45 -5.51 1.73
N THR A 14 -10.30 -4.48 1.91
CA THR A 14 -11.43 -4.43 2.86
C THR A 14 -11.00 -4.73 4.28
N ALA A 15 -9.89 -4.12 4.74
CA ALA A 15 -9.26 -4.43 6.02
C ALA A 15 -9.08 -5.96 6.26
N GLY A 16 -8.71 -6.69 5.20
CA GLY A 16 -8.47 -8.12 5.20
C GLY A 16 -9.73 -9.00 5.29
N LYS A 17 -10.90 -8.41 5.07
CA LYS A 17 -12.18 -9.14 4.90
C LYS A 17 -12.41 -9.46 3.43
N ARG A 18 -13.21 -10.48 3.16
CA ARG A 18 -13.67 -10.81 1.81
C ARG A 18 -15.06 -10.21 1.56
N PRO A 19 -15.37 -9.83 0.32
CA PRO A 19 -14.44 -9.74 -0.82
C PRO A 19 -13.53 -8.49 -0.72
N MET A 20 -12.37 -8.57 -1.36
CA MET A 20 -11.56 -7.41 -1.75
C MET A 20 -12.20 -6.77 -2.98
N HIS A 21 -12.12 -5.46 -3.12
CA HIS A 21 -12.61 -4.73 -4.29
C HIS A 21 -11.45 -4.18 -5.10
N TRP A 22 -11.61 -4.11 -6.42
CA TRP A 22 -10.68 -3.39 -7.26
C TRP A 22 -11.37 -2.68 -8.42
N ALA A 23 -10.75 -1.61 -8.88
CA ALA A 23 -11.17 -0.86 -10.05
C ALA A 23 -9.94 -0.52 -10.91
N ALA A 24 -10.10 -0.54 -12.22
CA ALA A 24 -9.09 -0.12 -13.18
C ALA A 24 -9.60 1.07 -13.99
N LEU A 25 -8.76 2.10 -14.10
CA LEU A 25 -8.99 3.28 -14.91
C LEU A 25 -8.03 3.31 -16.10
N ASP A 26 -8.45 3.88 -17.21
CA ASP A 26 -7.58 4.22 -18.34
C ASP A 26 -6.83 5.54 -18.10
N GLY A 27 -6.03 5.96 -19.09
CA GLY A 27 -5.28 7.22 -19.06
C GLY A 27 -6.15 8.48 -19.01
N ASP A 28 -7.43 8.39 -19.39
CA ASP A 28 -8.41 9.47 -19.32
C ASP A 28 -9.25 9.41 -18.03
N LEU A 29 -8.86 8.56 -17.07
CA LEU A 29 -9.55 8.31 -15.80
C LEU A 29 -10.95 7.70 -15.96
N ARG A 30 -11.24 7.07 -17.10
CA ARG A 30 -12.51 6.36 -17.31
C ARG A 30 -12.43 4.97 -16.70
N LEU A 31 -13.54 4.53 -16.10
CA LEU A 31 -13.65 3.19 -15.54
C LEU A 31 -13.63 2.15 -16.66
N VAL A 32 -12.60 1.30 -16.65
CA VAL A 32 -12.43 0.19 -17.60
C VAL A 32 -13.01 -1.10 -17.03
N ALA A 33 -12.77 -1.35 -15.75
CA ALA A 33 -13.28 -2.51 -15.05
C ALA A 33 -13.43 -2.22 -13.56
N MET A 34 -14.39 -2.89 -12.92
CA MET A 34 -14.57 -2.92 -11.48
C MET A 34 -15.09 -4.28 -11.09
N ASP A 35 -14.47 -4.92 -10.10
CA ASP A 35 -14.87 -6.24 -9.65
C ASP A 35 -14.47 -6.46 -8.18
N SER A 36 -14.80 -7.63 -7.65
CA SER A 36 -14.50 -8.02 -6.29
C SER A 36 -14.30 -9.53 -6.16
N GLY A 37 -13.51 -9.94 -5.17
CA GLY A 37 -13.17 -11.35 -4.98
C GLY A 37 -12.12 -11.58 -3.91
N ASP A 38 -11.39 -12.67 -4.03
CA ASP A 38 -10.22 -12.92 -3.18
C ASP A 38 -8.93 -12.38 -3.81
N ALA A 39 -7.81 -12.57 -3.11
CA ALA A 39 -6.50 -12.11 -3.58
C ALA A 39 -6.08 -12.80 -4.90
N GLU A 40 -6.47 -14.06 -5.12
CA GLU A 40 -6.18 -14.76 -6.39
C GLU A 40 -6.92 -14.12 -7.56
N SER A 41 -8.19 -13.79 -7.34
CA SER A 41 -9.04 -13.12 -8.34
C SER A 41 -8.49 -11.75 -8.71
N ALA A 42 -8.08 -10.97 -7.71
CA ALA A 42 -7.45 -9.66 -7.93
C ALA A 42 -6.13 -9.80 -8.71
N LEU A 43 -5.28 -10.77 -8.36
CA LEU A 43 -4.00 -10.99 -9.05
C LEU A 43 -4.18 -11.55 -10.47
N ALA A 44 -5.19 -12.39 -10.70
CA ALA A 44 -5.54 -12.86 -12.03
C ALA A 44 -6.00 -11.71 -12.93
N PHE A 45 -6.80 -10.78 -12.41
CA PHE A 45 -7.17 -9.56 -13.12
C PHE A 45 -5.93 -8.72 -13.49
N ILE A 46 -5.04 -8.49 -12.52
CA ILE A 46 -3.82 -7.70 -12.70
C ILE A 46 -2.83 -8.36 -13.67
N GLY A 47 -2.75 -9.70 -13.66
CA GLY A 47 -1.92 -10.45 -14.61
C GLY A 47 -2.32 -10.25 -16.08
N GLY A 48 -3.53 -9.76 -16.35
CA GLY A 48 -3.96 -9.34 -17.70
C GLY A 48 -3.55 -7.92 -18.09
N VAL A 49 -3.02 -7.12 -17.16
CA VAL A 49 -2.59 -5.73 -17.38
C VAL A 49 -1.15 -5.74 -17.89
N GLN A 50 -0.91 -5.33 -19.14
CA GLN A 50 0.41 -5.34 -19.75
C GLN A 50 1.31 -4.19 -19.25
N ALA A 51 0.73 -3.03 -19.01
CA ALA A 51 1.39 -1.86 -18.45
C ALA A 51 0.43 -1.16 -17.49
N GLY A 52 0.88 -0.82 -16.29
CA GLY A 52 0.01 -0.15 -15.35
C GLY A 52 0.64 0.14 -14.00
N VAL A 53 -0.06 0.95 -13.22
CA VAL A 53 0.28 1.27 -11.83
C VAL A 53 -0.78 0.63 -10.94
N VAL A 54 -0.36 -0.15 -9.95
CA VAL A 54 -1.25 -0.77 -8.98
C VAL A 54 -1.07 -0.11 -7.62
N ALA A 55 -2.14 0.52 -7.13
CA ALA A 55 -2.24 1.03 -5.77
C ALA A 55 -3.04 0.04 -4.91
N VAL A 56 -2.61 -0.16 -3.67
CA VAL A 56 -3.30 -1.01 -2.71
C VAL A 56 -3.56 -0.20 -1.45
N ASP A 57 -4.79 -0.20 -0.96
CA ASP A 57 -5.19 0.46 0.30
C ASP A 57 -4.78 -0.37 1.53
N ALA A 58 -3.47 -0.61 1.64
CA ALA A 58 -2.84 -1.23 2.79
C ALA A 58 -1.37 -0.80 2.88
N PRO A 59 -0.72 -0.92 4.05
CA PRO A 59 0.71 -0.68 4.11
C PRO A 59 1.48 -1.77 3.36
N GLN A 60 2.53 -1.37 2.63
CA GLN A 60 3.30 -2.27 1.77
C GLN A 60 4.26 -3.24 2.47
N SER A 61 4.58 -2.96 3.74
CA SER A 61 5.65 -3.66 4.48
C SER A 61 5.59 -3.32 5.97
N PRO A 62 6.31 -4.02 6.85
CA PRO A 62 6.58 -3.54 8.20
C PRO A 62 7.30 -2.18 8.21
N ASN A 63 7.25 -1.45 9.32
CA ASN A 63 8.03 -0.22 9.46
C ASN A 63 9.54 -0.51 9.51
N GLN A 64 10.30 0.05 8.56
CA GLN A 64 11.75 -0.11 8.46
C GLN A 64 12.56 0.85 9.34
N GLY A 65 11.89 1.63 10.20
CA GLY A 65 12.55 2.59 11.10
C GLY A 65 13.17 3.78 10.38
N LEU A 66 12.68 4.12 9.17
CA LEU A 66 13.25 5.21 8.36
C LEU A 66 13.26 6.55 9.09
N MET A 67 12.23 6.82 9.90
CA MET A 67 12.16 8.02 10.72
C MET A 67 13.33 8.13 11.71
N LEU A 68 13.95 7.02 12.11
CA LEU A 68 15.13 7.02 12.97
C LEU A 68 16.45 7.28 12.22
N ARG A 69 16.46 7.40 10.89
CA ARG A 69 17.69 7.73 10.14
C ARG A 69 17.99 9.22 10.21
N ALA A 70 19.27 9.58 10.36
CA ALA A 70 19.68 10.98 10.51
C ALA A 70 19.26 11.86 9.31
N GLU A 71 19.38 11.34 8.09
CA GLU A 71 18.95 12.02 6.87
C GLU A 71 17.45 12.36 6.87
N VAL A 72 16.59 11.40 7.23
CA VAL A 72 15.13 11.56 7.25
C VAL A 72 14.73 12.52 8.37
N ARG A 73 15.30 12.39 9.57
CA ARG A 73 15.05 13.31 10.69
C ARG A 73 15.39 14.75 10.32
N ARG A 74 16.54 14.99 9.69
CA ARG A 74 16.99 16.32 9.29
C ARG A 74 16.04 16.95 8.26
N ARG A 75 15.52 16.17 7.31
CA ARG A 75 14.50 16.63 6.35
C ARG A 75 13.24 17.19 7.05
N PHE A 76 12.90 16.66 8.21
CA PHE A 76 11.75 17.11 9.01
C PHE A 76 12.11 18.04 10.18
N ASN A 77 13.37 18.48 10.27
CA ASN A 77 13.88 19.26 11.40
C ASN A 77 13.59 18.63 12.79
N LEU A 78 13.69 17.30 12.87
CA LEU A 78 13.40 16.52 14.08
C LEU A 78 14.67 16.29 14.91
N ARG A 79 14.55 16.50 16.23
CA ARG A 79 15.61 16.17 17.19
C ARG A 79 15.84 14.65 17.28
N PRO A 80 17.05 14.14 17.58
CA PRO A 80 17.23 12.70 17.83
C PRO A 80 16.45 12.19 19.06
N GLY A 81 16.25 10.86 19.13
CA GLY A 81 15.84 10.18 20.38
C GLY A 81 14.34 10.15 20.71
N SER A 82 13.46 10.48 19.77
CA SER A 82 12.02 10.39 20.01
C SER A 82 11.52 8.96 20.13
N ARG A 83 10.68 8.72 21.15
CA ARG A 83 9.91 7.48 21.33
C ARG A 83 8.59 7.45 20.57
N THR A 84 8.16 8.58 19.98
CA THR A 84 6.86 8.71 19.31
C THR A 84 7.00 8.61 17.80
N TRP A 85 7.38 9.69 17.10
CA TRP A 85 7.50 9.72 15.65
C TRP A 85 8.58 8.76 15.10
N GLY A 86 9.53 8.34 15.93
CA GLY A 86 10.53 7.33 15.56
C GLY A 86 9.92 5.96 15.27
N GLN A 87 8.71 5.70 15.77
CA GLN A 87 7.97 4.44 15.57
C GLN A 87 7.01 4.48 14.38
N TRP A 88 6.93 5.62 13.67
CA TRP A 88 6.04 5.78 12.52
C TRP A 88 6.81 5.56 11.22
N LYS A 89 6.09 5.14 10.17
CA LYS A 89 6.59 5.28 8.80
C LYS A 89 6.63 6.74 8.39
N VAL A 90 7.41 7.05 7.36
CA VAL A 90 7.49 8.42 6.80
C VAL A 90 6.11 8.91 6.36
N CYS A 91 5.33 8.09 5.66
CA CYS A 91 3.98 8.44 5.24
C CYS A 91 3.03 8.68 6.43
N GLU A 92 3.09 7.84 7.47
CA GLU A 92 2.29 7.99 8.68
C GLU A 92 2.62 9.30 9.42
N TYR A 93 3.90 9.66 9.51
CA TYR A 93 4.33 10.95 10.07
C TYR A 93 3.80 12.12 9.25
N GLU A 94 3.95 12.08 7.91
CA GLU A 94 3.49 13.13 7.00
C GLU A 94 1.96 13.32 7.06
N LEU A 95 1.19 12.25 7.22
CA LEU A 95 -0.26 12.35 7.38
C LEU A 95 -0.63 12.95 8.74
N ARG A 96 0.04 12.52 9.82
CA ARG A 96 -0.21 13.04 11.18
C ARG A 96 0.04 14.53 11.31
N ARG A 97 1.11 15.05 10.71
CA ARG A 97 1.39 16.51 10.74
C ARG A 97 0.36 17.33 9.95
N ARG A 98 -0.44 16.70 9.09
CA ARG A 98 -1.60 17.28 8.39
C ARG A 98 -2.92 17.00 9.09
N ASN A 99 -2.86 16.54 10.34
CA ASN A 99 -4.01 16.15 11.15
C ASN A 99 -4.82 14.97 10.57
N ILE A 100 -4.20 14.14 9.71
CA ILE A 100 -4.77 12.90 9.21
C ILE A 100 -4.23 11.75 10.07
N ARG A 101 -5.10 11.17 10.90
CA ARG A 101 -4.70 10.10 11.82
C ARG A 101 -4.93 8.73 11.19
N LEU A 102 -3.85 7.96 11.05
CA LEU A 102 -3.88 6.55 10.69
C LEU A 102 -3.49 5.65 11.87
N TYR A 103 -3.55 4.34 11.68
CA TYR A 103 -2.87 3.35 12.51
C TYR A 103 -1.33 3.47 12.38
N ASN A 104 -0.58 2.83 13.29
CA ASN A 104 0.88 2.69 13.15
C ASN A 104 1.19 1.30 12.60
N THR A 105 2.02 1.22 11.56
CA THR A 105 2.51 -0.06 11.05
C THR A 105 3.65 -0.57 11.93
N PRO A 106 3.56 -1.76 12.54
CA PRO A 106 4.64 -2.29 13.38
C PRO A 106 5.91 -2.60 12.58
N GLY A 107 7.07 -2.56 13.25
CA GLY A 107 8.36 -2.86 12.63
C GLY A 107 8.61 -4.35 12.37
N LYS A 108 7.82 -5.24 12.96
CA LYS A 108 7.89 -6.69 12.75
C LYS A 108 6.54 -7.20 12.29
N GLU A 109 6.55 -8.08 11.29
CA GLU A 109 5.33 -8.63 10.70
C GLU A 109 4.46 -9.39 11.72
N LYS A 110 5.08 -10.15 12.62
CA LYS A 110 4.36 -10.89 13.67
C LYS A 110 3.57 -10.00 14.64
N ASP A 111 3.99 -8.73 14.79
CA ASP A 111 3.35 -7.75 15.65
C ASP A 111 2.23 -6.99 14.90
N ALA A 112 2.16 -7.12 13.58
CA ALA A 112 1.15 -6.46 12.74
C ALA A 112 -0.21 -7.17 12.82
N PRO A 113 -1.33 -6.43 12.84
CA PRO A 113 -2.66 -7.04 12.76
C PRO A 113 -2.85 -7.81 11.45
N ALA A 114 -3.77 -8.79 11.45
CA ALA A 114 -3.97 -9.70 10.33
C ALA A 114 -4.20 -8.98 8.99
N TRP A 115 -4.96 -7.90 9.00
CA TRP A 115 -5.26 -7.12 7.79
C TRP A 115 -4.02 -6.45 7.19
N MET A 116 -3.06 -5.98 8.01
CA MET A 116 -1.79 -5.44 7.51
C MET A 116 -0.94 -6.54 6.89
N ARG A 117 -0.89 -7.72 7.52
CA ARG A 117 -0.14 -8.87 6.99
C ARG A 117 -0.69 -9.32 5.63
N GLN A 118 -2.00 -9.26 5.44
CA GLN A 118 -2.61 -9.49 4.12
C GLN A 118 -2.15 -8.44 3.10
N GLY A 119 -2.10 -7.16 3.49
CA GLY A 119 -1.50 -6.10 2.67
C GLY A 119 -0.05 -6.39 2.28
N PHE A 120 0.81 -6.72 3.25
CA PHE A 120 2.22 -7.07 3.00
C PHE A 120 2.35 -8.23 2.01
N SER A 121 1.53 -9.27 2.18
CA SER A 121 1.48 -10.42 1.29
C SER A 121 1.07 -10.02 -0.13
N LEU A 122 0.02 -9.21 -0.27
CA LEU A 122 -0.45 -8.75 -1.57
C LEU A 122 0.62 -7.93 -2.31
N PHE A 123 1.27 -6.97 -1.63
CA PHE A 123 2.38 -6.22 -2.22
C PHE A 123 3.53 -7.11 -2.65
N LYS A 124 3.91 -8.11 -1.85
CA LYS A 124 4.97 -9.06 -2.21
C LYS A 124 4.62 -9.85 -3.48
N ARG A 125 3.35 -10.21 -3.64
CA ARG A 125 2.86 -10.96 -4.81
C ARG A 125 2.78 -10.09 -6.06
N LEU A 126 2.37 -8.83 -5.92
CA LEU A 126 2.40 -7.84 -7.01
C LEU A 126 3.83 -7.58 -7.48
N ALA A 127 4.77 -7.40 -6.53
CA ALA A 127 6.19 -7.27 -6.84
C ALA A 127 6.77 -8.49 -7.57
N ALA A 128 6.38 -9.70 -7.18
CA ALA A 128 6.76 -10.92 -7.87
C ALA A 128 6.16 -11.04 -9.28
N ALA A 129 5.04 -10.35 -9.54
CA ALA A 129 4.40 -10.27 -10.85
C ALA A 129 4.92 -9.12 -11.73
N GLY A 130 5.87 -8.31 -11.25
CA GLY A 130 6.50 -7.23 -12.00
C GLY A 130 5.91 -5.83 -11.78
N PHE A 131 5.09 -5.64 -10.73
CA PHE A 131 4.50 -4.36 -10.34
C PHE A 131 5.21 -3.70 -9.14
#